data_AF-A0A539DXT7-F1
#
_entry.id   AF-A0A539DXT7-F1
#
_cell.length_a   1.000
_cell.length_b   1.000
_cell.length_c   1.000
_cell.angle_alpha   90.00
_cell.angle_beta   90.00
_cell.angle_gamma   90.00
#
_symmetry.space_group_name_H-M   'P 1'
#
loop_
_entity.id
_entity.type
_entity.pdbx_description
1 polymer ?
#
loop_
_entity_poly.entity_id
_entity_poly.type
_entity_poly.pdbx_seq_one_letter_code
_entity_poly.pdbx_strand_id
1 'polypeptide(L)' 'MEPIEFPSDFSEFLKLLNTHHAEYLLVGGFAVALHGYPRATADMRLSR' A
#
# COMPACT_ATOMS: atom_id res chain seq x y z
N MET A 1 -18.61 -5.98 0.47
CA MET A 1 -17.14 -5.85 0.45
C MET A 1 -16.79 -5.08 1.70
N GLU A 2 -16.26 -5.77 2.71
CA GLU A 2 -15.84 -5.13 3.96
C GLU A 2 -14.67 -4.16 3.64
N PRO A 3 -14.68 -2.92 4.14
CA PRO A 3 -13.54 -2.03 4.00
C PRO A 3 -12.35 -2.67 4.69
N ILE A 4 -11.22 -2.76 3.99
CA ILE A 4 -9.96 -3.20 4.59
C ILE A 4 -9.54 -2.07 5.53
N GLU A 5 -9.84 -2.22 6.82
CA GLU A 5 -9.27 -1.35 7.84
C GLU A 5 -7.76 -1.58 7.84
N PHE A 6 -7.03 -0.52 7.53
CA PHE A 6 -5.57 -0.55 7.61
C PHE A 6 -5.21 -0.75 9.09
N PRO A 7 -4.53 -1.84 9.47
CA PRO A 7 -4.27 -2.12 10.88
C PRO A 7 -3.49 -0.96 11.50
N SER A 8 -4.03 -0.35 12.56
CA SER A 8 -3.36 0.72 13.32
C SER A 8 -1.93 0.33 13.68
N ASP A 9 -1.76 -0.94 14.05
CA ASP A 9 -0.53 -1.55 14.52
C ASP A 9 0.56 -1.53 13.43
N PHE A 10 0.17 -1.59 12.15
CA PHE A 10 1.11 -1.56 11.05
C PHE A 10 1.73 -0.16 10.87
N SER A 11 0.93 0.90 11.04
CA SER A 11 1.44 2.28 11.01
C SER A 11 2.38 2.56 12.18
N GLU A 12 2.03 2.09 13.38
CA GLU A 12 2.89 2.21 14.55
C GLU A 12 4.22 1.46 14.38
N PHE A 13 4.18 0.25 13.82
CA PHE A 13 5.38 -0.51 13.51
C PHE A 13 6.32 0.23 12.54
N LEU A 14 5.79 0.80 11.46
CA LEU A 14 6.60 1.60 10.52
C LEU A 14 7.20 2.84 11.19
N LYS A 15 6.46 3.53 12.08
CA LYS A 15 7.00 4.68 12.85
C LYS A 15 8.16 4.25 13.75
N LEU A 16 8.07 3.06 14.34
CA LEU A 16 9.11 2.51 15.21
C LEU A 16 10.40 2.24 14.41
N LEU A 17 10.30 1.61 13.23
CA LEU A 17 11.44 1.41 12.33
C LEU A 17 12.09 2.73 11.93
N ASN A 18 11.29 3.74 11.58
CA ASN A 18 11.79 5.08 11.24
C ASN A 18 12.50 5.77 12.40
N THR A 19 11.96 5.65 13.62
CA THR A 19 12.55 6.25 14.83
C THR A 19 13.92 5.65 15.17
N HIS A 20 14.10 4.36 14.84
CA HIS A 20 15.38 3.67 15.02
C HIS A 20 16.30 3.76 13.79
N HIS A 21 15.94 4.54 12.77
CA HIS A 21 16.67 4.63 11.50
C HIS A 21 16.99 3.26 10.90
N ALA A 22 16.10 2.29 11.09
CA ALA A 22 16.27 0.95 10.56
C ALA A 22 16.09 0.97 9.04
N GLU A 23 16.96 0.28 8.32
CA GLU A 23 16.77 0.04 6.90
C GLU A 23 15.72 -1.07 6.69
N TYR A 24 14.65 -0.75 5.97
CA TYR A 24 13.59 -1.71 5.66
C TYR A 24 13.09 -1.53 4.23
N LEU A 25 12.60 -2.62 3.63
CA LEU A 25 11.94 -2.63 2.34
C LEU A 25 10.47 -3.06 2.52
N LEU A 26 9.56 -2.17 2.14
CA LEU A 26 8.13 -2.50 2.10
C LEU A 26 7.80 -3.24 0.80
N VAL A 27 7.21 -4.44 0.90
CA VAL A 27 6.82 -5.27 -0.24
C VAL A 27 5.32 -5.60 -0.24
N GLY A 28 4.79 -6.02 -1.39
CA GLY A 28 3.40 -6.48 -1.54
C GLY A 28 2.36 -5.37 -1.64
N GLY A 29 1.09 -5.70 -1.34
CA GLY A 29 -0.05 -4.78 -1.52
C GLY A 29 0.04 -3.49 -0.71
N PHE A 30 0.76 -3.49 0.42
CA PHE A 30 1.01 -2.29 1.23
C PHE A 30 1.92 -1.28 0.52
N ALA A 31 2.95 -1.74 -0.20
CA ALA A 31 3.80 -0.87 -1.01
C ALA A 31 3.00 -0.21 -2.15
N VAL A 32 2.05 -0.95 -2.71
CA VAL A 32 1.12 -0.46 -3.74
C VAL A 32 0.07 0.48 -3.14
N ALA A 33 -0.39 0.30 -1.91
CA ALA A 33 -1.33 1.24 -1.29
C ALA A 33 -0.67 2.59 -0.92
N LEU A 34 0.61 2.55 -0.50
CA LEU A 34 1.37 3.74 -0.11
C LEU A 34 1.98 4.51 -1.30
N HIS A 35 2.48 3.80 -2.32
CA HIS A 35 3.12 4.38 -3.50
C HIS A 35 2.34 4.16 -4.80
N GLY A 36 1.18 3.54 -4.73
CA GLY A 36 0.30 3.36 -5.88
C GLY A 36 -0.26 4.69 -6.30
N TYR A 37 0.44 5.32 -7.23
CA TYR A 37 -0.23 6.16 -8.20
C TYR A 37 -1.36 5.32 -8.79
N PRO A 38 -2.63 5.74 -8.71
CA PRO A 38 -3.70 5.05 -9.41
C PRO A 38 -3.39 5.14 -10.89
N ARG A 39 -2.71 4.13 -11.45
CA ARG A 39 -2.81 3.86 -12.86
C ARG A 39 -4.20 3.29 -13.05
N ALA A 40 -5.15 4.20 -13.30
CA ALA A 40 -6.33 3.90 -14.07
C ALA A 40 -5.84 3.34 -15.40
N THR A 41 -5.54 2.05 -15.42
CA THR A 41 -5.42 1.33 -16.67
C THR A 41 -6.86 1.20 -17.10
N ALA A 42 -7.31 2.20 -17.85
CA ALA A 42 -8.58 2.20 -18.53
C ALA A 42 -8.51 1.10 -19.60
N ASP A 43 -8.52 -0.16 -19.18
CA ASP A 43 -8.79 -1.26 -20.08
C ASP A 43 -10.31 -1.31 -20.29
N MET A 44 -10.81 -0.30 -21.01
CA MET A 44 -12.08 -0.40 -21.69
C MET A 44 -11.80 -1.05 -23.04
N ARG A 45 -11.92 -2.38 -23.08
CA ARG A 45 -12.01 -3.11 -24.35
C ARG A 45 -13.35 -3.80 -24.43
N LEU A 46 -14.34 -3.07 -24.94
CA LEU A 46 -15.52 -3.65 -25.56
C LEU A 46 -15.25 -3.68 -27.07
N SER A 47 -14.78 -4.82 -27.59
CA SER A 47 -14.83 -5.09 -29.03
C SER A 47 -15.62 -6.38 -29.24
N ARG A 48 -16.92 -6.15 -29.49
CA ARG A 48 -17.89 -6.91 -30.28
C ARG A 48 -17.94 -8.42 -30.17
#